data_AF-A0A1H4JBJ3-F1
#
_entry.id   AF-A0A1H4JBJ3-F1
#
_cell.length_a   1.000
_cell.length_b   1.000
_cell.length_c   1.000
_cell.angle_alpha   90.00
_cell.angle_beta   90.00
_cell.angle_gamma   90.00
#
_symmetry.space_group_name_H-M   'P 1'
#
loop_
_entity.id
_entity.type
_entity.pdbx_description
1 polymer ?
#
loop_
_entity_poly.entity_id
_entity_poly.type
_entity_poly.pdbx_seq_one_letter_code
_entity_poly.pdbx_strand_id
1 'polypeptide(L)'
;MGTETDAYSENDIIQLLQHAARRVTKAKKELLLAERARRIDAAIATRLGLEKTATAAELGITRPTLDAWLVRVAQTADEQKEVDQHFALMARRDAKAVERKAARRG
;
A
#
# COMPACT_ATOMS: atom_id res chain seq x y z
N MET A 1 55.50 -3.02 8.16
CA MET A 1 54.13 -3.06 8.71
C MET A 1 53.26 -3.71 7.66
N GLY A 2 53.00 -5.01 7.79
CA GLY A 2 52.21 -5.77 6.82
C GLY A 2 50.73 -5.48 7.01
N THR A 3 50.05 -5.13 5.93
CA THR A 3 48.59 -5.10 5.86
C THR A 3 48.10 -6.54 5.97
N GLU A 4 47.72 -6.98 7.17
CA GLU A 4 46.78 -8.07 7.33
C GLU A 4 45.43 -7.56 6.82
N THR A 5 45.28 -7.49 5.49
CA THR A 5 43.96 -7.59 4.87
C THR A 5 43.47 -8.99 5.21
N ASP A 6 42.76 -9.09 6.33
CA ASP A 6 41.97 -10.25 6.72
C ASP A 6 41.24 -10.74 5.47
N ALA A 7 41.71 -11.88 4.95
CA ALA A 7 40.95 -12.62 3.97
C ALA A 7 39.71 -13.09 4.72
N TYR A 8 38.57 -12.41 4.51
CA TYR A 8 37.28 -12.80 5.08
C TYR A 8 37.17 -14.32 5.00
N SER A 9 37.00 -14.98 6.15
CA SER A 9 36.86 -16.43 6.14
C SER A 9 35.66 -16.78 5.27
N GLU A 10 35.67 -17.96 4.65
CA GLU A 10 34.54 -18.42 3.83
C GLU A 10 33.21 -18.33 4.60
N ASN A 11 33.27 -18.48 5.93
CA ASN A 11 32.15 -18.31 6.84
C ASN A 11 31.66 -16.85 6.95
N ASP A 12 32.56 -15.87 6.96
CA ASP A 12 32.21 -14.44 6.97
C ASP A 12 31.57 -14.02 5.63
N ILE A 13 32.08 -14.54 4.51
CA ILE A 13 31.52 -14.31 3.17
C ILE A 13 30.10 -14.89 3.09
N ILE A 14 29.89 -16.12 3.57
CA ILE A 14 28.56 -16.76 3.60
C ILE A 14 27.58 -15.94 4.43
N GLN A 15 27.97 -15.46 5.61
CA GLN A 15 27.12 -14.63 6.47
C GLN A 15 26.74 -13.30 5.80
N LEU A 16 27.69 -12.63 5.14
CA LEU A 16 27.42 -11.40 4.39
C LEU A 16 26.42 -11.61 3.25
N LEU A 17 26.56 -12.72 2.50
CA LEU A 17 25.63 -13.09 1.43
C LEU A 17 24.22 -13.39 1.96
N GLN A 18 24.11 -14.13 3.07
CA GLN A 18 22.82 -14.38 3.72
C GLN A 18 22.15 -13.09 4.21
N HIS A 19 22.91 -12.18 4.81
CA HIS A 19 22.39 -10.87 5.23
C HIS A 19 21.95 -10.01 4.05
N ALA A 20 22.71 -9.99 2.95
CA ALA A 20 22.32 -9.32 1.72
C ALA A 20 20.99 -9.90 1.17
N ALA A 21 20.87 -11.22 1.10
CA ALA A 21 19.64 -11.89 0.65
C ALA A 21 18.42 -11.56 1.53
N ARG A 22 18.60 -11.48 2.86
CA ARG A 22 17.55 -11.06 3.80
C ARG A 22 17.12 -9.62 3.58
N ARG A 23 18.07 -8.69 3.38
CA ARG A 23 17.77 -7.28 3.08
C ARG A 23 16.97 -7.13 1.79
N VAL A 24 17.38 -7.84 0.73
CA VAL A 24 16.65 -7.86 -0.56
C VAL A 24 15.23 -8.41 -0.37
N THR A 25 15.09 -9.51 0.37
CA THR A 25 13.78 -10.10 0.65
C THR A 25 12.87 -9.15 1.43
N LYS A 26 13.41 -8.47 2.46
CA LYS A 26 12.67 -7.46 3.23
C LYS A 26 12.21 -6.30 2.33
N ALA A 27 13.11 -5.73 1.53
CA ALA A 27 12.78 -4.64 0.62
C ALA A 27 11.69 -5.04 -0.41
N LYS A 28 11.75 -6.27 -0.94
CA LYS A 28 10.70 -6.79 -1.83
C LYS A 28 9.34 -6.87 -1.13
N LYS A 29 9.29 -7.35 0.12
CA LYS A 29 8.04 -7.39 0.89
C LYS A 29 7.48 -5.99 1.15
N GLU A 30 8.34 -5.04 1.50
CA GLU A 30 7.94 -3.64 1.71
C GLU A 30 7.38 -3.02 0.43
N LEU A 31 8.01 -3.29 -0.72
CA LEU A 31 7.51 -2.83 -2.01
C LEU A 31 6.14 -3.43 -2.35
N LEU A 32 5.93 -4.72 -2.10
CA LEU A 32 4.62 -5.37 -2.30
C LEU A 32 3.53 -4.78 -1.42
N LEU A 33 3.85 -4.46 -0.16
CA LEU A 33 2.92 -3.81 0.77
C LEU A 33 2.58 -2.38 0.32
N ALA A 34 3.58 -1.61 -0.10
CA ALA A 34 3.38 -0.26 -0.62
C ALA A 34 2.54 -0.26 -1.91
N GLU A 35 2.78 -1.22 -2.81
CA GLU A 35 2.00 -1.37 -4.04
C GLU A 35 0.55 -1.75 -3.74
N ARG A 36 0.33 -2.66 -2.78
CA ARG A 36 -1.01 -3.00 -2.30
C ARG A 36 -1.75 -1.79 -1.74
N ALA A 37 -1.11 -1.00 -0.88
CA ALA A 37 -1.70 0.22 -0.34
C ALA A 37 -2.12 1.19 -1.46
N ARG A 38 -1.23 1.41 -2.44
CA ARG A 38 -1.55 2.27 -3.60
C ARG A 38 -2.73 1.77 -4.43
N ARG A 39 -2.89 0.45 -4.59
CA ARG A 39 -4.06 -0.13 -5.28
C ARG A 39 -5.36 0.15 -4.52
N ILE A 40 -5.33 -0.01 -3.20
CA ILE A 40 -6.47 0.26 -2.32
C ILE A 40 -6.85 1.75 -2.35
N ASP A 41 -5.85 2.64 -2.24
CA ASP A 41 -6.06 4.09 -2.34
C ASP A 41 -6.68 4.48 -3.69
N ALA A 42 -6.21 3.87 -4.78
CA ALA A 42 -6.75 4.08 -6.11
C ALA A 42 -8.23 3.64 -6.21
N ALA A 43 -8.58 2.52 -5.58
CA ALA A 43 -9.95 2.01 -5.54
C ALA A 43 -10.87 2.90 -4.69
N ILE A 44 -10.39 3.39 -3.54
CA ILE A 44 -11.11 4.36 -2.71
C ILE A 44 -11.35 5.66 -3.49
N ALA A 45 -10.31 6.21 -4.10
CA ALA A 45 -10.40 7.45 -4.89
C ALA A 45 -11.43 7.32 -6.02
N THR A 46 -11.36 6.23 -6.79
CA THR A 46 -12.31 5.97 -7.88
C THR A 46 -13.74 5.82 -7.36
N ARG A 47 -13.94 5.16 -6.22
CA ARG A 47 -15.27 4.96 -5.61
C ARG A 47 -15.84 6.25 -4.99
N LEU A 48 -14.99 7.19 -4.58
CA LEU A 48 -15.38 8.55 -4.20
C LEU A 48 -15.80 9.42 -5.41
N GLY A 49 -15.68 8.89 -6.63
CA GLY A 49 -16.07 9.59 -7.85
C GLY A 49 -14.95 10.45 -8.45
N LEU A 50 -13.71 10.31 -7.99
CA LEU A 50 -12.58 10.98 -8.63
C LEU A 50 -12.41 10.46 -10.05
N GLU A 51 -12.10 11.39 -10.96
CA GLU A 51 -11.86 11.02 -12.35
C GLU A 51 -10.73 10.01 -12.43
N LYS A 52 -11.00 9.00 -13.24
CA LYS A 52 -10.17 7.83 -13.43
C LYS A 52 -8.87 8.18 -14.18
N THR A 53 -8.85 9.25 -14.96
CA THR A 53 -7.65 9.86 -15.58
C THR A 53 -6.81 10.63 -14.56
N ALA A 54 -7.45 11.48 -13.75
CA ALA A 54 -6.79 12.24 -12.69
C ALA A 54 -6.16 11.31 -11.64
N THR A 55 -6.88 10.28 -11.21
CA THR A 55 -6.38 9.27 -10.24
C THR A 55 -5.13 8.56 -10.78
N ALA A 56 -5.10 8.23 -12.08
CA ALA A 56 -3.92 7.60 -12.69
C ALA A 56 -2.72 8.56 -12.74
N ALA A 57 -2.97 9.83 -13.07
CA ALA A 57 -1.95 10.87 -13.10
C ALA A 57 -1.33 11.14 -11.72
N GLU A 58 -2.16 11.28 -10.68
CA GLU A 58 -1.72 11.45 -9.28
C GLU A 58 -0.87 10.27 -8.80
N LEU A 59 -1.23 9.06 -9.24
CA LEU A 59 -0.47 7.85 -8.92
C LEU A 59 0.74 7.65 -9.84
N GLY A 60 0.99 8.50 -10.84
CA GLY A 60 2.10 8.35 -11.77
C GLY A 60 2.04 7.04 -12.58
N ILE A 61 0.84 6.54 -12.87
CA ILE A 61 0.61 5.31 -13.64
C ILE A 61 -0.24 5.59 -14.88
N THR A 62 -0.26 4.63 -15.81
CA THR A 62 -1.13 4.73 -16.98
C THR A 62 -2.57 4.39 -16.63
N ARG A 63 -3.51 4.89 -17.43
CA ARG A 63 -4.94 4.59 -17.31
C ARG A 63 -5.25 3.07 -17.38
N PRO A 64 -4.68 2.30 -18.33
CA PRO A 64 -4.82 0.84 -18.33
C PRO A 64 -4.26 0.16 -17.07
N THR A 65 -3.14 0.64 -16.53
CA THR A 65 -2.57 0.12 -15.28
C THR A 65 -3.54 0.31 -14.13
N LEU A 66 -4.16 1.49 -14.02
CA LEU A 66 -5.18 1.76 -13.02
C LEU A 66 -6.38 0.83 -13.17
N ASP A 67 -6.90 0.62 -14.39
CA ASP A 67 -8.03 -0.30 -14.59
C ASP A 67 -7.68 -1.74 -14.20
N ALA A 68 -6.48 -2.22 -14.51
CA ALA A 68 -6.00 -3.52 -14.05
C ALA A 68 -5.90 -3.60 -12.52
N TRP A 69 -5.47 -2.52 -11.86
CA TRP A 69 -5.43 -2.43 -10.40
C TRP A 69 -6.84 -2.51 -9.80
N LEU A 70 -7.80 -1.78 -10.35
CA LEU A 70 -9.19 -1.80 -9.87
C LEU A 70 -9.83 -3.19 -10.00
N VAL A 71 -9.60 -3.87 -11.13
CA VAL A 71 -10.04 -5.26 -11.33
C VAL A 71 -9.40 -6.19 -10.30
N ARG A 72 -8.10 -6.05 -10.07
CA ARG A 72 -7.37 -6.86 -9.08
C ARG A 72 -7.89 -6.66 -7.67
N VAL A 73 -8.14 -5.42 -7.26
CA VAL A 73 -8.71 -5.12 -5.94
C VAL A 73 -10.06 -5.80 -5.78
N ALA A 74 -10.95 -5.67 -6.78
CA ALA A 74 -12.27 -6.29 -6.75
C ALA A 74 -12.22 -7.83 -6.69
N GLN A 75 -11.19 -8.45 -7.28
CA GLN A 75 -10.99 -9.91 -7.25
C GLN A 75 -10.26 -10.41 -5.99
N THR A 76 -9.61 -9.51 -5.25
CA THR A 76 -8.82 -9.86 -4.07
C THR A 76 -9.61 -9.56 -2.81
N ALA A 77 -10.21 -10.60 -2.20
CA ALA A 77 -11.12 -10.45 -1.06
C ALA A 77 -10.55 -9.58 0.08
N ASP A 78 -9.26 -9.72 0.41
CA ASP A 78 -8.62 -8.91 1.45
C ASP A 78 -8.45 -7.44 1.06
N GLU A 79 -8.09 -7.15 -0.21
CA GLU A 79 -7.98 -5.76 -0.69
C GLU A 79 -9.37 -5.11 -0.78
N GLN A 80 -10.37 -5.82 -1.30
CA GLN A 80 -11.75 -5.34 -1.39
C GLN A 80 -12.35 -5.09 0.01
N LYS A 81 -12.10 -5.98 0.97
CA LYS A 81 -12.55 -5.82 2.36
C LYS A 81 -12.00 -4.54 3.00
N GLU A 82 -10.75 -4.17 2.72
CA GLU A 82 -10.17 -2.92 3.22
C GLU A 82 -10.83 -1.68 2.61
N VAL A 83 -11.12 -1.72 1.31
CA VAL A 83 -11.90 -0.66 0.65
C VAL A 83 -13.28 -0.54 1.31
N ASP A 84 -13.99 -1.64 1.52
CA ASP A 84 -15.32 -1.60 2.15
C ASP A 84 -15.29 -1.11 3.59
N GLN A 85 -14.28 -1.50 4.36
CA GLN A 85 -14.07 -1.01 5.73
C GLN A 85 -13.86 0.50 5.77
N HIS A 86 -13.13 1.08 4.80
CA HIS A 86 -12.95 2.52 4.69
C HIS A 86 -14.28 3.26 4.62
N PHE A 87 -15.18 2.84 3.72
CA PHE A 87 -16.49 3.46 3.56
C PHE A 87 -17.42 3.20 4.75
N ALA A 88 -17.37 2.02 5.37
CA ALA A 88 -18.14 1.74 6.57
C ALA A 88 -17.74 2.67 7.74
N LEU A 89 -16.44 2.98 7.88
CA LEU A 89 -15.95 3.91 8.88
C LEU A 89 -16.33 5.36 8.57
N MET A 90 -16.25 5.79 7.31
CA MET A 90 -16.72 7.12 6.89
C MET A 90 -18.20 7.32 7.20
N ALA A 91 -19.05 6.37 6.78
CA ALA A 91 -20.50 6.44 7.01
C ALA A 91 -20.86 6.55 8.51
N ARG A 92 -20.15 5.82 9.38
CA ARG A 92 -20.34 5.91 10.84
C ARG A 92 -19.95 7.29 11.39
N ARG A 93 -18.87 7.88 10.88
CA ARG A 93 -18.44 9.23 11.30
C ARG A 93 -19.45 10.28 10.87
N ASP A 94 -19.98 10.16 9.66
CA ASP A 94 -20.98 11.09 9.12
C ASP A 94 -22.30 11.00 9.90
N ALA A 95 -22.78 9.79 10.19
CA ALA A 95 -23.97 9.59 11.03
C ALA A 95 -23.81 10.25 12.41
N LYS A 96 -22.66 10.05 13.07
CA LYS A 96 -22.37 10.65 14.38
C LYS A 96 -22.26 12.18 14.32
N ALA A 97 -21.77 12.74 13.22
CA ALA A 97 -21.72 14.18 13.01
C ALA A 97 -23.14 14.77 12.84
N VAL A 98 -24.01 14.08 12.11
CA VAL A 98 -25.43 14.43 11.96
C VAL A 98 -26.15 14.40 13.29
N GLU A 99 -25.98 13.34 14.09
CA GLU A 99 -26.55 13.23 15.45
C GLU A 99 -26.14 14.40 16.35
N ARG A 100 -24.85 14.75 16.37
CA ARG A 100 -24.33 15.88 17.14
C ARG A 100 -24.91 17.22 16.69
N LYS A 101 -25.14 17.40 15.39
CA LYS A 101 -25.75 18.62 14.84
C LYS A 101 -27.24 18.71 15.22
N ALA A 102 -27.96 17.59 15.18
CA ALA A 102 -29.35 17.50 15.59
C ALA A 102 -29.51 17.83 17.09
N ALA A 103 -28.66 17.27 17.95
CA ALA A 103 -28.67 17.50 19.40
C ALA A 103 -28.29 18.93 19.84
N ARG A 104 -27.70 19.75 18.96
CA ARG A 104 -27.36 21.16 19.24
C ARG A 104 -28.43 22.15 18.76
N ARG A 105 -29.40 21.69 17.97
CA ARG A 105 -30.49 22.52 17.41
C ARG A 105 -31.84 22.27 18.08
N GLY A 106 -31.95 21.29 18.96
CA GLY A 106 -33.04 21.14 19.94
C GLY A 106 -32.58 21.65 21.30
#